data_AF-A0A6M3IFM3-F1
#
_entry.id   AF-A0A6M3IFM3-F1
#
_cell.length_a   1.000
_cell.length_b   1.000
_cell.length_c   1.000
_cell.angle_alpha   90.00
_cell.angle_beta   90.00
_cell.angle_gamma   90.00
#
_symmetry.space_group_name_H-M   'P 1'
#
loop_
_entity.id
_entity.type
_entity.pdbx_description
1 polymer ?
#
loop_
_entity_poly.entity_id
_entity_poly.type
_entity_poly.pdbx_seq_one_letter_code
_entity_poly.pdbx_strand_id
1 'polypeptide(L)'
;MLKEDFQLVPYNLEVATIEALKAKYMDIILPPEDKAAYAMVMGGLRECRDIRRDVDDWHKDKKALILKAGKHYDGEKNRVHALVEPIEDHLKAVRKIEDDRVEAIQAEKIRVEQERVAGIRDKIQEFRQVAADVGPDMTAEDVQAVLNVINGTEIFESDFQEFREDARLALSASKAIIEARLKVRIVWEEDQAKAEVEALRLEKIRAEQEAEAKRLEDIRKAEEEKSRLEREYLEAERRQVAAEKAALGAEKASEAQRKRQEEFEKQALETARIAAEKGAAEKVLREVREAKERAEAEARKEALKPDKDKILSWARELNQRLLDMRPDLSSPEARRIMDAAEHEIDISVSIAVENAKEL
;
A
#
# COMPACT_ATOMS: atom_id res chain seq x y z
N MET A 1 -79.81 38.32 80.16
CA MET A 1 -81.07 39.08 80.18
C MET A 1 -80.88 40.36 79.39
N LEU A 2 -81.38 40.37 78.16
CA LEU A 2 -82.01 41.50 77.46
C LEU A 2 -82.84 40.84 76.35
N LYS A 3 -83.97 40.24 76.74
CA LYS A 3 -85.08 39.87 75.86
C LYS A 3 -85.97 41.11 75.69
N GLU A 4 -85.37 42.24 75.36
CA GLU A 4 -86.12 43.42 74.98
C GLU A 4 -85.79 43.65 73.52
N ASP A 5 -86.74 43.27 72.66
CA ASP A 5 -86.69 43.54 71.23
C ASP A 5 -86.33 45.01 71.03
N PHE A 6 -85.15 45.24 70.46
CA PHE A 6 -84.67 46.59 70.17
C PHE A 6 -85.54 47.18 69.06
N GLN A 7 -86.68 47.78 69.42
CA GLN A 7 -87.54 48.49 68.49
C GLN A 7 -87.04 49.92 68.30
N LEU A 8 -86.65 50.24 67.07
CA LEU A 8 -86.42 51.60 66.61
C LEU A 8 -87.76 52.36 66.59
N VAL A 9 -88.13 52.97 67.71
CA VAL A 9 -89.26 53.90 67.76
C VAL A 9 -88.82 55.22 67.13
N PRO A 10 -89.46 55.74 66.07
CA PRO A 10 -89.10 57.04 65.49
C PRO A 10 -89.41 58.21 66.45
N TYR A 11 -88.65 59.30 66.37
CA TYR A 11 -89.01 60.54 67.08
C TYR A 11 -90.30 61.09 66.46
N ASN A 12 -91.39 61.03 67.21
CA ASN A 12 -92.71 61.36 66.71
C ASN A 12 -92.99 62.85 66.89
N LEU A 13 -92.32 63.69 66.10
CA LEU A 13 -92.71 65.09 65.90
C LEU A 13 -93.46 65.17 64.58
N GLU A 14 -94.78 65.39 64.67
CA GLU A 14 -95.62 65.48 63.49
C GLU A 14 -95.22 66.69 62.65
N VAL A 15 -95.13 66.51 61.33
CA VAL A 15 -94.83 67.59 60.37
C VAL A 15 -95.84 68.74 60.53
N ALA A 16 -97.09 68.41 60.90
CA ALA A 16 -98.15 69.36 61.21
C ALA A 16 -97.80 70.30 62.38
N THR A 17 -97.06 69.85 63.40
CA THR A 17 -96.61 70.70 64.52
C THR A 17 -95.56 71.72 64.07
N ILE A 18 -94.65 71.31 63.19
CA ILE A 18 -93.64 72.19 62.60
C ILE A 18 -94.31 73.21 61.67
N GLU A 19 -95.30 72.80 60.87
CA GLU A 19 -96.08 73.69 60.01
C GLU A 19 -96.92 74.69 60.81
N ALA A 20 -97.52 74.27 61.92
CA ALA A 20 -98.24 75.16 62.84
C ALA A 20 -97.31 76.21 63.47
N LEU A 21 -96.09 75.83 63.87
CA LEU A 21 -95.08 76.76 64.37
C LEU A 21 -94.62 77.75 63.29
N LYS A 22 -94.46 77.28 62.04
CA LYS A 22 -94.16 78.15 60.90
C LYS A 22 -95.28 79.17 60.70
N ALA A 23 -96.53 78.74 60.60
CA ALA A 23 -97.68 79.63 60.42
C ALA A 23 -97.85 80.63 61.58
N LYS A 24 -97.51 80.22 62.81
CA LYS A 24 -97.63 81.06 64.01
C LYS A 24 -96.56 82.14 64.13
N TYR A 25 -95.34 81.88 63.65
CA TYR A 25 -94.17 82.73 63.94
C TYR A 25 -93.50 83.34 62.71
N MET A 26 -93.68 82.82 61.49
CA MET A 26 -92.95 83.27 60.29
C MET A 26 -93.40 84.64 59.77
N ASP A 27 -94.67 85.01 59.93
CA ASP A 27 -95.23 86.26 59.41
C ASP A 27 -95.17 87.42 60.43
N ILE A 28 -94.52 87.22 61.58
CA ILE A 28 -94.38 88.26 62.61
C ILE A 28 -93.36 89.31 62.14
N ILE A 29 -93.83 90.54 61.93
CA ILE A 29 -92.99 91.73 61.72
C ILE A 29 -92.82 92.42 63.07
N LEU A 30 -91.58 92.70 63.48
CA LEU A 30 -91.29 93.40 64.74
C LEU A 30 -91.18 94.92 64.50
N PRO A 31 -92.16 95.74 64.92
CA PRO A 31 -92.07 97.20 64.83
C PRO A 31 -91.14 97.77 65.92
N PRO A 32 -90.60 98.99 65.74
CA PRO A 32 -89.82 99.65 66.78
C PRO A 32 -90.65 99.86 68.07
N GLU A 33 -90.07 99.55 69.23
CA GLU A 33 -90.63 99.76 70.58
C GLU A 33 -91.87 98.93 70.98
N ASP A 34 -92.33 98.00 70.13
CA ASP A 34 -93.43 97.08 70.48
C ASP A 34 -92.94 95.92 71.37
N LYS A 35 -93.21 96.06 72.68
CA LYS A 35 -92.84 95.07 73.69
C LYS A 35 -93.64 93.76 73.57
N ALA A 36 -94.86 93.78 73.03
CA ALA A 36 -95.71 92.60 72.90
C ALA A 36 -95.25 91.73 71.71
N ALA A 37 -94.98 92.35 70.56
CA ALA A 37 -94.41 91.67 69.40
C ALA A 37 -93.02 91.07 69.74
N TYR A 38 -92.19 91.79 70.48
CA TYR A 38 -90.89 91.29 70.94
C TYR A 38 -91.03 90.06 71.87
N ALA A 39 -91.98 90.08 72.80
CA ALA A 39 -92.24 88.96 73.70
C ALA A 39 -92.72 87.70 72.94
N MET A 40 -93.53 87.86 71.87
CA MET A 40 -93.97 86.74 71.03
C MET A 40 -92.81 86.11 70.24
N VAL A 41 -91.92 86.92 69.66
CA VAL A 41 -90.72 86.42 68.96
C VAL A 41 -89.81 85.67 69.93
N MET A 42 -89.56 86.22 71.12
CA MET A 42 -88.73 85.57 72.14
C MET A 42 -89.36 84.28 72.67
N GLY A 43 -90.70 84.22 72.76
CA GLY A 43 -91.46 83.00 73.07
C GLY A 43 -91.30 81.93 71.99
N GLY A 44 -91.47 82.30 70.71
CA GLY A 44 -91.28 81.38 69.58
C GLY A 44 -89.83 80.87 69.45
N LEU A 45 -88.84 81.74 69.66
CA LEU A 45 -87.43 81.33 69.71
C LEU A 45 -87.16 80.34 70.84
N ARG A 46 -87.79 80.53 72.00
CA ARG A 46 -87.70 79.60 73.13
C ARG A 46 -88.31 78.24 72.77
N GLU A 47 -89.54 78.23 72.23
CA GLU A 47 -90.26 77.02 71.82
C GLU A 47 -89.48 76.23 70.74
N CYS A 48 -88.98 76.90 69.70
CA CYS A 48 -88.12 76.28 68.67
C CYS A 48 -86.79 75.77 69.23
N ARG A 49 -86.23 76.41 70.25
CA ARG A 49 -85.01 75.94 70.91
C ARG A 49 -85.29 74.73 71.79
N ASP A 50 -86.40 74.72 72.52
CA ASP A 50 -86.79 73.60 73.38
C ASP A 50 -87.07 72.35 72.52
N ILE A 51 -87.80 72.48 71.40
CA ILE A 51 -88.02 71.36 70.46
C ILE A 51 -86.70 70.81 69.90
N ARG A 52 -85.78 71.69 69.47
CA ARG A 52 -84.46 71.24 68.98
C ARG A 52 -83.68 70.51 70.07
N ARG A 53 -83.70 71.02 71.30
CA ARG A 53 -83.05 70.37 72.45
C ARG A 53 -83.65 68.98 72.68
N ASP A 54 -84.97 68.86 72.66
CA ASP A 54 -85.65 67.57 72.89
C ASP A 54 -85.34 66.54 71.81
N VAL A 55 -85.20 66.97 70.54
CA VAL A 55 -84.72 66.11 69.43
C VAL A 55 -83.28 65.68 69.67
N ASP A 56 -82.40 66.61 70.03
CA ASP A 56 -80.98 66.34 70.28
C ASP A 56 -80.78 65.39 71.47
N ASP A 57 -81.53 65.59 72.56
CA ASP A 57 -81.53 64.74 73.75
C ASP A 57 -82.06 63.33 73.41
N TRP A 58 -83.16 63.24 72.65
CA TRP A 58 -83.67 61.95 72.18
C TRP A 58 -82.65 61.21 71.30
N HIS A 59 -82.01 61.91 70.35
CA HIS A 59 -81.00 61.30 69.49
C HIS A 59 -79.79 60.82 70.30
N LYS A 60 -79.33 61.62 71.27
CA LYS A 60 -78.23 61.27 72.15
C LYS A 60 -78.53 60.02 72.98
N ASP A 61 -79.71 59.92 73.56
CA ASP A 61 -80.14 58.78 74.38
C ASP A 61 -80.28 57.51 73.55
N LYS A 62 -80.92 57.58 72.37
CA LYS A 62 -81.05 56.42 71.47
C LYS A 62 -79.70 55.96 70.93
N LYS A 63 -78.83 56.88 70.53
CA LYS A 63 -77.47 56.55 70.09
C LYS A 63 -76.65 55.87 71.19
N ALA A 64 -76.78 56.35 72.43
CA ALA A 64 -76.13 55.72 73.58
C ALA A 64 -76.59 54.27 73.79
N LEU A 65 -77.90 54.00 73.66
CA LEU A 65 -78.46 52.65 73.74
C LEU A 65 -77.94 51.75 72.61
N ILE A 66 -77.93 52.23 71.36
CA ILE A 66 -77.41 51.47 70.21
C ILE A 66 -75.94 51.12 70.41
N LEU A 67 -75.12 52.09 70.82
CA LEU A 67 -73.70 51.87 71.06
C LEU A 67 -73.47 50.89 72.21
N LYS A 68 -74.28 50.95 73.27
CA LYS A 68 -74.21 50.00 74.40
C LYS A 68 -74.58 48.57 73.96
N ALA A 69 -75.63 48.42 73.15
CA ALA A 69 -76.03 47.13 72.59
C ALA A 69 -74.95 46.58 71.65
N GLY A 70 -74.40 47.40 70.74
CA GLY A 70 -73.32 47.02 69.84
C GLY A 70 -72.08 46.54 70.60
N LYS A 71 -71.65 47.29 71.63
CA LYS A 71 -70.54 46.86 72.51
C LYS A 71 -70.83 45.55 73.23
N HIS A 72 -72.08 45.30 73.63
CA HIS A 72 -72.45 44.04 74.26
C HIS A 72 -72.34 42.87 73.29
N TYR A 73 -72.86 43.01 72.06
CA TYR A 73 -72.77 41.97 71.04
C TYR A 73 -71.33 41.69 70.61
N ASP A 74 -70.50 42.73 70.43
CA ASP A 74 -69.08 42.56 70.12
C ASP A 74 -68.33 41.91 71.27
N GLY A 75 -68.62 42.30 72.51
CA GLY A 75 -68.05 41.67 73.71
C GLY A 75 -68.41 40.19 73.81
N GLU A 76 -69.68 39.84 73.56
CA GLU A 76 -70.15 38.45 73.59
C GLU A 76 -69.58 37.62 72.45
N LYS A 77 -69.51 38.18 71.23
CA LYS A 77 -68.82 37.57 70.08
C LYS A 77 -67.36 37.25 70.43
N ASN A 78 -66.64 38.22 70.98
CA ASN A 78 -65.23 38.04 71.36
C ASN A 78 -65.08 37.03 72.50
N ARG A 79 -66.00 37.02 73.48
CA ARG A 79 -66.04 36.01 74.55
C ARG A 79 -66.23 34.60 73.99
N VAL A 80 -67.18 34.43 73.08
CA VAL A 80 -67.43 33.14 72.43
C VAL A 80 -66.23 32.70 71.59
N HIS A 81 -65.64 33.59 70.79
CA HIS A 81 -64.42 33.30 70.03
C HIS A 81 -63.27 32.86 70.94
N ALA A 82 -62.99 33.60 72.02
CA ALA A 82 -61.92 33.27 72.95
C ALA A 82 -62.13 31.92 73.67
N LEU A 83 -63.38 31.46 73.82
CA LEU A 83 -63.68 30.15 74.39
C LEU A 83 -63.54 29.01 73.37
N VAL A 84 -63.86 29.27 72.09
CA VAL A 84 -63.86 28.25 71.04
C VAL A 84 -62.48 28.07 70.41
N GLU A 85 -61.70 29.14 70.27
CA GLU A 85 -60.39 29.12 69.60
C GLU A 85 -59.42 28.09 70.21
N PRO A 86 -59.20 28.01 71.54
CA PRO A 86 -58.32 26.99 72.13
C PRO A 86 -58.83 25.54 71.89
N ILE A 87 -60.14 25.35 71.79
CA ILE A 87 -60.75 24.05 71.51
C ILE A 87 -60.47 23.67 70.05
N GLU A 88 -60.66 24.60 69.11
CA GLU A 88 -60.36 24.39 67.69
C GLU A 88 -58.87 24.09 67.47
N ASP A 89 -57.98 24.85 68.13
CA ASP A 89 -56.54 24.65 68.04
C ASP A 89 -56.11 23.29 68.60
N HIS A 90 -56.69 22.87 69.73
CA HIS A 90 -56.47 21.53 70.27
C HIS A 90 -56.93 20.45 69.28
N LEU A 91 -58.13 20.58 68.71
CA LEU A 91 -58.65 19.62 67.73
C LEU A 91 -57.81 19.56 66.45
N LYS A 92 -57.33 20.72 65.96
CA LYS A 92 -56.38 20.80 64.84
C LYS A 92 -55.07 20.08 65.16
N ALA A 93 -54.53 20.28 66.37
CA ALA A 93 -53.30 19.61 66.79
C ALA A 93 -53.48 18.09 66.89
N VAL A 94 -54.57 17.61 67.49
CA VAL A 94 -54.89 16.18 67.58
C VAL A 94 -55.09 15.56 66.19
N ARG A 95 -55.84 16.23 65.30
CA ARG A 95 -56.02 15.79 63.93
C ARG A 95 -54.68 15.67 63.21
N LYS A 96 -53.81 16.67 63.32
CA LYS A 96 -52.49 16.66 62.69
C LYS A 96 -51.66 15.46 63.13
N ILE A 97 -51.66 15.11 64.42
CA ILE A 97 -50.93 13.94 64.93
C ILE A 97 -51.44 12.65 64.28
N GLU A 98 -52.76 12.49 64.13
CA GLU A 98 -53.34 11.30 63.52
C GLU A 98 -53.12 11.26 62.00
N ASP A 99 -53.28 12.38 61.31
CA ASP A 99 -52.98 12.52 59.88
C ASP A 99 -51.50 12.15 59.62
N ASP A 100 -50.55 12.70 60.39
CA ASP A 100 -49.11 12.38 60.32
C ASP A 100 -48.85 10.87 60.57
N ARG A 101 -49.56 10.24 61.52
CA ARG A 101 -49.44 8.80 61.82
C ARG A 101 -49.95 7.94 60.68
N VAL A 102 -51.11 8.28 60.11
CA VAL A 102 -51.71 7.56 58.98
C VAL A 102 -50.81 7.67 57.75
N GLU A 103 -50.29 8.87 57.46
CA GLU A 103 -49.34 9.08 56.38
C GLU A 103 -48.06 8.26 56.58
N ALA A 104 -47.49 8.24 57.79
CA ALA A 104 -46.31 7.42 58.08
C ALA A 104 -46.56 5.92 57.88
N ILE A 105 -47.72 5.41 58.30
CA ILE A 105 -48.11 4.00 58.08
C ILE A 105 -48.29 3.71 56.59
N GLN A 106 -48.90 4.61 55.83
CA GLN A 106 -49.08 4.45 54.38
C GLN A 106 -47.74 4.50 53.65
N ALA A 107 -46.86 5.45 54.00
CA ALA A 107 -45.52 5.57 53.44
C ALA A 107 -44.68 4.32 53.71
N GLU A 108 -44.74 3.77 54.94
CA GLU A 108 -44.06 2.53 55.28
C GLU A 108 -44.60 1.33 54.47
N LYS A 109 -45.93 1.20 54.33
CA LYS A 109 -46.53 0.15 53.50
C LYS A 109 -46.10 0.25 52.04
N ILE A 110 -46.06 1.47 51.50
CA ILE A 110 -45.60 1.72 50.13
C ILE A 110 -44.11 1.36 50.01
N ARG A 111 -43.27 1.72 50.99
CA ARG A 111 -41.84 1.39 50.96
C ARG A 111 -41.62 -0.13 51.00
N VAL A 112 -42.24 -0.83 51.94
CA VAL A 112 -42.13 -2.30 52.06
C VAL A 112 -42.58 -2.99 50.76
N GLU A 113 -43.66 -2.51 50.16
CA GLU A 113 -44.14 -3.05 48.90
C GLU A 113 -43.19 -2.74 47.73
N GLN A 114 -42.63 -1.53 47.67
CA GLN A 114 -41.61 -1.17 46.69
C GLN A 114 -40.34 -2.01 46.82
N GLU A 115 -39.87 -2.24 48.04
CA GLU A 115 -38.71 -3.10 48.33
C GLU A 115 -39.00 -4.55 47.93
N ARG A 116 -40.20 -5.07 48.21
CA ARG A 116 -40.63 -6.40 47.76
C ARG A 116 -40.60 -6.51 46.23
N VAL A 117 -41.24 -5.56 45.54
CA VAL A 117 -41.30 -5.54 44.07
C VAL A 117 -39.91 -5.38 43.46
N ALA A 118 -39.06 -4.52 44.04
CA ALA A 118 -37.68 -4.32 43.59
C ALA A 118 -36.88 -5.62 43.73
N GLY A 119 -36.95 -6.30 44.89
CA GLY A 119 -36.25 -7.57 45.09
C GLY A 119 -36.70 -8.67 44.12
N ILE A 120 -37.99 -8.73 43.77
CA ILE A 120 -38.47 -9.66 42.74
C ILE A 120 -37.93 -9.28 41.36
N ARG A 121 -37.94 -7.99 41.01
CA ARG A 121 -37.40 -7.50 39.73
C ARG A 121 -35.90 -7.74 39.59
N ASP A 122 -35.14 -7.59 40.67
CA ASP A 122 -33.71 -7.87 40.69
C ASP A 122 -33.42 -9.34 40.39
N LYS A 123 -34.17 -10.27 41.01
CA LYS A 123 -34.09 -11.71 40.66
C LYS A 123 -34.43 -11.98 39.19
N ILE A 124 -35.42 -11.30 38.63
CA ILE A 124 -35.76 -11.44 37.19
C ILE A 124 -34.62 -10.90 36.32
N GLN A 125 -33.99 -9.81 36.76
CA GLN A 125 -32.86 -9.21 36.06
C GLN A 125 -31.63 -10.12 36.09
N GLU A 126 -31.40 -10.89 37.17
CA GLU A 126 -30.33 -11.89 37.24
C GLU A 126 -30.41 -12.89 36.09
N PHE A 127 -31.61 -13.37 35.70
CA PHE A 127 -31.73 -14.27 34.54
C PHE A 127 -31.19 -13.64 33.26
N ARG A 128 -31.50 -12.37 33.03
CA ARG A 128 -31.00 -11.62 31.86
C ARG A 128 -29.49 -11.40 31.94
N GLN A 129 -28.98 -11.15 33.15
CA GLN A 129 -27.57 -10.93 33.38
C GLN A 129 -26.75 -12.20 33.09
N VAL A 130 -27.25 -13.39 33.43
CA VAL A 130 -26.55 -14.65 33.08
C VAL A 130 -26.32 -14.75 31.57
N ALA A 131 -27.31 -14.39 30.75
CA ALA A 131 -27.10 -14.33 29.30
C ALA A 131 -26.14 -13.22 28.87
N ALA A 132 -26.05 -12.10 29.58
CA ALA A 132 -25.09 -11.05 29.29
C ALA A 132 -23.64 -11.48 29.63
N ASP A 133 -23.46 -12.21 30.72
CA ASP A 133 -22.16 -12.67 31.22
C ASP A 133 -21.51 -13.75 30.35
N VAL A 134 -22.28 -14.39 29.46
CA VAL A 134 -21.76 -15.35 28.47
C VAL A 134 -20.93 -14.64 27.40
N GLY A 135 -19.69 -14.28 27.72
CA GLY A 135 -18.80 -13.51 26.86
C GLY A 135 -18.28 -14.27 25.64
N PRO A 136 -17.63 -13.57 24.70
CA PRO A 136 -17.03 -14.17 23.50
C PRO A 136 -15.81 -15.06 23.81
N ASP A 137 -15.18 -14.89 24.97
CA ASP A 137 -13.97 -15.61 25.35
C ASP A 137 -14.26 -16.98 26.01
N MET A 138 -15.51 -17.25 26.36
CA MET A 138 -15.91 -18.53 26.97
C MET A 138 -15.84 -19.68 25.96
N THR A 139 -15.41 -20.85 26.43
CA THR A 139 -15.37 -22.07 25.60
C THR A 139 -16.77 -22.64 25.38
N ALA A 140 -16.97 -23.49 24.36
CA ALA A 140 -18.25 -24.14 24.14
C ALA A 140 -18.69 -24.98 25.36
N GLU A 141 -17.74 -25.60 26.05
CA GLU A 141 -17.98 -26.36 27.28
C GLU A 141 -18.50 -25.47 28.42
N ASP A 142 -17.87 -24.31 28.64
CA ASP A 142 -18.31 -23.35 29.66
C ASP A 142 -19.69 -22.79 29.34
N VAL A 143 -19.95 -22.43 28.08
CA VAL A 143 -21.26 -21.94 27.64
C VAL A 143 -22.33 -23.01 27.84
N GLN A 144 -22.02 -24.28 27.56
CA GLN A 144 -22.92 -25.41 27.80
C GLN A 144 -23.19 -25.63 29.29
N ALA A 145 -22.17 -25.46 30.15
CA ALA A 145 -22.33 -25.54 31.59
C ALA A 145 -23.32 -24.48 32.11
N VAL A 146 -23.19 -23.22 31.64
CA VAL A 146 -24.14 -22.14 31.98
C VAL A 146 -25.54 -22.46 31.49
N LEU A 147 -25.68 -22.98 30.27
CA LEU A 147 -26.97 -23.39 29.72
C LEU A 147 -27.63 -24.49 30.57
N ASN A 148 -26.85 -25.44 31.08
CA ASN A 148 -27.35 -26.50 31.96
C ASN A 148 -27.85 -25.96 33.30
N VAL A 149 -27.15 -24.99 33.88
CA VAL A 149 -27.61 -24.30 35.10
C VAL A 149 -28.95 -23.62 34.86
N ILE A 150 -29.08 -22.85 33.78
CA ILE A 150 -30.35 -22.18 33.42
C ILE A 150 -31.48 -23.17 33.15
N ASN A 151 -31.19 -24.31 32.51
CA ASN A 151 -32.18 -25.35 32.26
C ASN A 151 -32.67 -26.03 33.53
N GLY A 152 -31.84 -26.09 34.57
CA GLY A 152 -32.21 -26.62 35.89
C GLY A 152 -32.93 -25.61 36.78
N THR A 153 -33.01 -24.35 36.39
CA THR A 153 -33.68 -23.31 37.18
C THR A 153 -35.19 -23.45 37.10
N GLU A 154 -35.83 -23.71 38.24
CA GLU A 154 -37.29 -23.75 38.38
C GLU A 154 -37.83 -22.41 38.90
N ILE A 155 -38.95 -21.95 38.32
CA ILE A 155 -39.63 -20.72 38.73
C ILE A 155 -40.82 -21.07 39.62
N PHE A 156 -40.62 -20.88 40.93
CA PHE A 156 -41.65 -21.07 41.95
C PHE A 156 -42.50 -19.81 42.13
N GLU A 157 -43.77 -20.02 42.47
CA GLU A 157 -44.71 -18.93 42.76
C GLU A 157 -44.35 -18.16 44.04
N SER A 158 -43.75 -18.84 45.02
CA SER A 158 -43.28 -18.24 46.27
C SER A 158 -42.22 -17.15 46.06
N ASP A 159 -41.39 -17.28 45.02
CA ASP A 159 -40.25 -16.39 44.78
C ASP A 159 -40.58 -15.17 43.93
N PHE A 160 -41.54 -15.30 43.02
CA PHE A 160 -41.84 -14.29 42.01
C PHE A 160 -43.28 -13.76 42.05
N GLN A 161 -44.17 -14.45 42.78
CA GLN A 161 -45.55 -14.00 43.04
C GLN A 161 -46.27 -13.58 41.74
N GLU A 162 -46.74 -12.34 41.64
CA GLU A 162 -47.43 -11.82 40.46
C GLU A 162 -46.52 -11.66 39.22
N PHE A 163 -45.19 -11.61 39.40
CA PHE A 163 -44.20 -11.48 38.33
C PHE A 163 -43.68 -12.82 37.80
N ARG A 164 -44.37 -13.93 38.12
CA ARG A 164 -43.98 -15.27 37.67
C ARG A 164 -43.86 -15.41 36.16
N GLU A 165 -44.80 -14.80 35.42
CA GLU A 165 -44.76 -14.84 33.94
C GLU A 165 -43.59 -14.02 33.39
N ASP A 166 -43.30 -12.86 33.98
CA ASP A 166 -42.14 -12.06 33.59
C ASP A 166 -40.82 -12.79 33.84
N ALA A 167 -40.72 -13.52 34.97
CA ALA A 167 -39.59 -14.39 35.27
C ALA A 167 -39.43 -15.50 34.22
N ARG A 168 -40.53 -16.15 33.80
CA ARG A 168 -40.53 -17.20 32.75
C ARG A 168 -40.09 -16.65 31.40
N LEU A 169 -40.56 -15.47 31.04
CA LEU A 169 -40.16 -14.79 29.81
C LEU A 169 -38.68 -14.41 29.86
N ALA A 170 -38.18 -13.89 30.99
CA ALA A 170 -36.77 -13.55 31.16
C ALA A 170 -35.86 -14.79 31.09
N LEU A 171 -36.22 -15.89 31.77
CA LEU A 171 -35.46 -17.13 31.75
C LEU A 171 -35.44 -17.75 30.35
N SER A 172 -36.59 -17.82 29.67
CA SER A 172 -36.68 -18.38 28.32
C SER A 172 -35.93 -17.56 27.27
N ALA A 173 -35.99 -16.22 27.35
CA ALA A 173 -35.21 -15.34 26.49
C ALA A 173 -33.70 -15.52 26.71
N SER A 174 -33.27 -15.62 27.97
CA SER A 174 -31.87 -15.82 28.34
C SER A 174 -31.34 -17.16 27.84
N LYS A 175 -32.15 -18.22 27.99
CA LYS A 175 -31.86 -19.54 27.42
C LYS A 175 -31.67 -19.48 25.91
N ALA A 176 -32.57 -18.83 25.17
CA ALA A 176 -32.48 -18.73 23.72
C ALA A 176 -31.20 -18.01 23.26
N ILE A 177 -30.79 -16.95 23.97
CA ILE A 177 -29.53 -16.23 23.69
C ILE A 177 -28.32 -17.14 23.89
N ILE A 178 -28.28 -17.87 25.00
CA ILE A 178 -27.16 -18.75 25.33
C ILE A 178 -27.09 -19.94 24.36
N GLU A 179 -28.22 -20.54 23.99
CA GLU A 179 -28.27 -21.59 22.97
C GLU A 179 -27.74 -21.11 21.61
N ALA A 180 -28.07 -19.88 21.22
CA ALA A 180 -27.55 -19.30 19.99
C ALA A 180 -26.04 -19.09 20.06
N ARG A 181 -25.51 -18.58 21.18
CA ARG A 181 -24.07 -18.40 21.39
C ARG A 181 -23.32 -19.72 21.41
N LEU A 182 -23.87 -20.73 22.07
CA LEU A 182 -23.29 -22.07 22.11
C LEU A 182 -23.12 -22.65 20.70
N LYS A 183 -24.16 -22.58 19.86
CA LYS A 183 -24.10 -23.07 18.48
C LYS A 183 -22.99 -22.39 17.68
N VAL A 184 -22.87 -21.07 17.80
CA VAL A 184 -21.80 -20.30 17.15
C VAL A 184 -20.43 -20.73 17.67
N ARG A 185 -20.30 -20.94 18.99
CA ARG A 185 -19.03 -21.31 19.60
C ARG A 185 -18.56 -22.70 19.23
N ILE A 186 -19.45 -23.69 19.20
CA ILE A 186 -19.14 -25.06 18.75
C ILE A 186 -18.55 -25.04 17.33
N VAL A 187 -19.20 -24.33 16.40
CA VAL A 187 -18.71 -24.23 15.01
C VAL A 187 -17.34 -23.56 14.96
N TRP A 188 -17.15 -22.46 15.70
CA TRP A 188 -15.87 -21.76 15.73
C TRP A 188 -14.73 -22.63 16.28
N GLU A 189 -14.97 -23.36 17.37
CA GLU A 189 -13.96 -24.25 17.97
C GLU A 189 -13.63 -25.45 17.06
N GLU A 190 -14.63 -26.05 16.40
CA GLU A 190 -14.40 -27.10 15.41
C GLU A 190 -13.55 -26.61 14.23
N ASP A 191 -13.79 -25.39 13.76
CA ASP A 191 -13.03 -24.80 12.65
C ASP A 191 -11.60 -24.42 13.09
N GLN A 192 -11.42 -23.93 14.32
CA GLN A 192 -10.08 -23.71 14.91
C GLN A 192 -9.30 -25.03 15.01
N ALA A 193 -9.92 -26.10 15.53
CA ALA A 193 -9.28 -27.40 15.64
C ALA A 193 -8.89 -27.98 14.27
N LYS A 194 -9.76 -27.84 13.25
CA LYS A 194 -9.43 -28.24 11.86
C LYS A 194 -8.27 -27.42 11.30
N ALA A 195 -8.25 -26.11 11.53
CA ALA A 195 -7.19 -25.22 11.08
C ALA A 195 -5.84 -25.56 11.73
N GLU A 196 -5.82 -25.89 13.02
CA GLU A 196 -4.61 -26.33 13.73
C GLU A 196 -4.07 -27.66 13.18
N VAL A 197 -4.95 -28.64 12.95
CA VAL A 197 -4.58 -29.94 12.37
C VAL A 197 -4.00 -29.77 10.97
N GLU A 198 -4.61 -28.93 10.13
CA GLU A 198 -4.13 -28.67 8.78
C GLU A 198 -2.81 -27.85 8.80
N ALA A 199 -2.66 -26.91 9.72
CA ALA A 199 -1.41 -26.17 9.91
C ALA A 199 -0.25 -27.11 10.27
N LEU A 200 -0.46 -28.04 11.20
CA LEU A 200 0.52 -29.07 11.56
C LEU A 200 0.86 -29.98 10.38
N ARG A 201 -0.13 -30.32 9.54
CA ARG A 201 0.09 -31.11 8.33
C ARG A 201 0.93 -30.35 7.30
N LEU A 202 0.62 -29.08 7.07
CA LEU A 202 1.36 -28.21 6.16
C LEU A 202 2.79 -27.97 6.64
N GLU A 203 3.00 -27.84 7.95
CA GLU A 203 4.33 -27.72 8.54
C GLU A 203 5.17 -28.98 8.30
N LYS A 204 4.60 -30.18 8.50
CA LYS A 204 5.28 -31.44 8.17
C LYS A 204 5.65 -31.54 6.69
N ILE A 205 4.73 -31.19 5.79
CA ILE A 205 4.98 -31.20 4.35
C ILE A 205 6.11 -30.22 3.99
N ARG A 206 6.12 -29.01 4.57
CA ARG A 206 7.21 -28.04 4.36
C ARG A 206 8.55 -28.57 4.85
N ALA A 207 8.59 -29.17 6.04
CA ALA A 207 9.79 -29.77 6.59
C ALA A 207 10.31 -30.93 5.73
N GLU A 208 9.42 -31.78 5.21
CA GLU A 208 9.77 -32.86 4.27
C GLU A 208 10.29 -32.31 2.93
N GLN A 209 9.64 -31.29 2.37
CA GLN A 209 10.07 -30.63 1.14
C GLN A 209 11.44 -29.96 1.29
N GLU A 210 11.70 -29.30 2.43
CA GLU A 210 12.99 -28.68 2.71
C GLU A 210 14.09 -29.73 2.90
N ALA A 211 13.79 -30.84 3.60
CA ALA A 211 14.72 -31.95 3.76
C ALA A 211 15.05 -32.63 2.42
N GLU A 212 14.05 -32.84 1.55
CA GLU A 212 14.26 -33.44 0.23
C GLU A 212 14.99 -32.49 -0.72
N ALA A 213 14.66 -31.19 -0.70
CA ALA A 213 15.39 -30.18 -1.47
C ALA A 213 16.88 -30.16 -1.08
N LYS A 214 17.18 -30.26 0.22
CA LYS A 214 18.56 -30.34 0.71
C LYS A 214 19.26 -31.62 0.25
N ARG A 215 18.57 -32.77 0.29
CA ARG A 215 19.12 -34.03 -0.25
C ARG A 215 19.42 -33.95 -1.74
N LEU A 216 18.52 -33.38 -2.52
CA LEU A 216 18.72 -33.18 -3.96
C LEU A 216 19.88 -32.23 -4.24
N GLU A 217 20.01 -31.16 -3.45
CA GLU A 217 21.14 -30.23 -3.55
C GLU A 217 22.47 -30.91 -3.20
N ASP A 218 22.50 -31.73 -2.15
CA ASP A 218 23.69 -32.49 -1.75
C ASP A 218 24.08 -33.54 -2.81
N ILE A 219 23.10 -34.23 -3.40
CA ILE A 219 23.32 -35.15 -4.53
C ILE A 219 23.89 -34.38 -5.72
N ARG A 220 23.30 -33.23 -6.06
CA ARG A 220 23.75 -32.40 -7.18
C ARG A 220 25.17 -31.88 -6.96
N LYS A 221 25.51 -31.44 -5.75
CA LYS A 221 26.88 -31.05 -5.39
C LYS A 221 27.85 -32.23 -5.52
N ALA A 222 27.47 -33.42 -5.07
CA ALA A 222 28.28 -34.61 -5.21
C ALA A 222 28.47 -35.04 -6.68
N GLU A 223 27.44 -34.92 -7.52
CA GLU A 223 27.55 -35.17 -8.97
C GLU A 223 28.38 -34.11 -9.69
N GLU A 224 28.23 -32.83 -9.34
CA GLU A 224 29.05 -31.74 -9.88
C GLU A 224 30.53 -31.94 -9.49
N GLU A 225 30.80 -32.37 -8.25
CA GLU A 225 32.16 -32.69 -7.80
C GLU A 225 32.73 -33.93 -8.50
N LYS A 226 31.95 -35.02 -8.64
CA LYS A 226 32.35 -36.18 -9.44
C LYS A 226 32.64 -35.82 -10.88
N SER A 227 31.77 -35.03 -11.50
CA SER A 227 31.96 -34.55 -12.87
C SER A 227 33.19 -33.67 -13.01
N ARG A 228 33.50 -32.84 -11.99
CA ARG A 228 34.72 -32.02 -11.96
C ARG A 228 35.96 -32.92 -11.88
N LEU A 229 35.98 -33.89 -10.97
CA LEU A 229 37.08 -34.85 -10.83
C LEU A 229 37.27 -35.69 -12.09
N GLU A 230 36.19 -36.14 -12.72
CA GLU A 230 36.24 -36.90 -13.98
C GLU A 230 36.76 -36.04 -15.14
N ARG A 231 36.37 -34.77 -15.23
CA ARG A 231 36.94 -33.82 -16.20
C ARG A 231 38.42 -33.57 -15.95
N GLU A 232 38.83 -33.36 -14.71
CA GLU A 232 40.23 -33.18 -14.34
C GLU A 232 41.06 -34.44 -14.68
N TYR A 233 40.51 -35.63 -14.44
CA TYR A 233 41.13 -36.90 -14.82
C TYR A 233 41.27 -37.06 -16.33
N LEU A 234 40.18 -36.82 -17.08
CA LEU A 234 40.19 -36.86 -18.55
C LEU A 234 41.12 -35.80 -19.16
N GLU A 235 41.20 -34.60 -18.58
CA GLU A 235 42.15 -33.57 -19.01
C GLU A 235 43.59 -33.98 -18.70
N ALA A 236 43.87 -34.57 -17.54
CA ALA A 236 45.18 -35.10 -17.21
C ALA A 236 45.59 -36.24 -18.15
N GLU A 237 44.68 -37.17 -18.45
CA GLU A 237 44.89 -38.24 -19.41
C GLU A 237 45.10 -37.70 -20.82
N ARG A 238 44.30 -36.72 -21.28
CA ARG A 238 44.50 -36.04 -22.56
C ARG A 238 45.84 -35.33 -22.62
N ARG A 239 46.29 -34.72 -21.52
CA ARG A 239 47.63 -34.10 -21.44
C ARG A 239 48.73 -35.15 -21.52
N GLN A 240 48.58 -36.31 -20.87
CA GLN A 240 49.53 -37.41 -20.97
C GLN A 240 49.59 -37.97 -22.40
N VAL A 241 48.44 -38.28 -23.01
CA VAL A 241 48.35 -38.77 -24.38
C VAL A 241 48.86 -37.73 -25.38
N ALA A 242 48.60 -36.44 -25.17
CA ALA A 242 49.14 -35.38 -26.00
C ALA A 242 50.66 -35.24 -25.84
N ALA A 243 51.19 -35.34 -24.61
CA ALA A 243 52.61 -35.32 -24.33
C ALA A 243 53.32 -36.56 -24.92
N GLU A 244 52.71 -37.73 -24.84
CA GLU A 244 53.21 -38.98 -25.43
C GLU A 244 53.17 -38.91 -26.96
N LYS A 245 52.07 -38.42 -27.56
CA LYS A 245 52.01 -38.16 -29.01
C LYS A 245 53.00 -37.10 -29.47
N ALA A 246 53.24 -36.06 -28.66
CA ALA A 246 54.24 -35.04 -28.96
C ALA A 246 55.66 -35.59 -28.84
N ALA A 247 55.94 -36.44 -27.85
CA ALA A 247 57.22 -37.12 -27.69
C ALA A 247 57.47 -38.12 -28.83
N LEU A 248 56.47 -38.95 -29.17
CA LEU A 248 56.53 -39.88 -30.30
C LEU A 248 56.60 -39.14 -31.65
N GLY A 249 55.94 -37.98 -31.75
CA GLY A 249 56.01 -37.09 -32.91
C GLY A 249 57.37 -36.42 -33.03
N ALA A 250 57.97 -35.99 -31.92
CA ALA A 250 59.32 -35.44 -31.86
C ALA A 250 60.39 -36.51 -32.15
N GLU A 251 60.19 -37.74 -31.67
CA GLU A 251 61.05 -38.89 -31.96
C GLU A 251 60.95 -39.27 -33.44
N LYS A 252 59.73 -39.37 -34.00
CA LYS A 252 59.52 -39.57 -35.43
C LYS A 252 60.05 -38.41 -36.28
N ALA A 253 59.95 -37.17 -35.79
CA ALA A 253 60.51 -36.01 -36.48
C ALA A 253 62.05 -36.01 -36.40
N SER A 254 62.63 -36.44 -35.28
CA SER A 254 64.07 -36.60 -35.11
C SER A 254 64.62 -37.76 -35.94
N GLU A 255 63.90 -38.88 -36.02
CA GLU A 255 64.22 -39.99 -36.92
C GLU A 255 64.00 -39.61 -38.38
N ALA A 256 62.94 -38.87 -38.72
CA ALA A 256 62.73 -38.36 -40.07
C ALA A 256 63.77 -37.31 -40.44
N GLN A 257 64.24 -36.52 -39.48
CA GLN A 257 65.33 -35.56 -39.67
C GLN A 257 66.67 -36.27 -39.80
N ARG A 258 66.93 -37.34 -39.03
CA ARG A 258 68.07 -38.23 -39.22
C ARG A 258 68.02 -38.93 -40.57
N LYS A 259 66.88 -39.48 -40.97
CA LYS A 259 66.71 -40.09 -42.30
C LYS A 259 66.83 -39.07 -43.41
N ARG A 260 66.29 -37.86 -43.25
CA ARG A 260 66.49 -36.76 -44.21
C ARG A 260 67.93 -36.27 -44.22
N GLN A 261 68.64 -36.27 -43.10
CA GLN A 261 70.07 -35.94 -43.03
C GLN A 261 70.90 -37.06 -43.64
N GLU A 262 70.58 -38.33 -43.42
CA GLU A 262 71.23 -39.49 -44.04
C GLU A 262 70.89 -39.58 -45.55
N GLU A 263 69.68 -39.21 -45.97
CA GLU A 263 69.27 -39.09 -47.38
C GLU A 263 69.89 -37.86 -48.02
N PHE A 264 69.99 -36.73 -47.32
CA PHE A 264 70.67 -35.54 -47.81
C PHE A 264 72.18 -35.73 -47.82
N GLU A 265 72.77 -36.50 -46.90
CA GLU A 265 74.17 -36.91 -46.91
C GLU A 265 74.42 -37.95 -48.00
N LYS A 266 73.52 -38.92 -48.22
CA LYS A 266 73.60 -39.84 -49.36
C LYS A 266 73.41 -39.13 -50.68
N GLN A 267 72.48 -38.19 -50.78
CA GLN A 267 72.29 -37.35 -51.96
C GLN A 267 73.42 -36.33 -52.10
N ALA A 268 74.04 -35.84 -51.03
CA ALA A 268 75.24 -35.00 -51.08
C ALA A 268 76.47 -35.82 -51.43
N LEU A 269 76.60 -37.07 -50.98
CA LEU A 269 77.63 -38.01 -51.40
C LEU A 269 77.41 -38.48 -52.83
N GLU A 270 76.17 -38.66 -53.26
CA GLU A 270 75.81 -39.08 -54.60
C GLU A 270 75.90 -37.90 -55.57
N THR A 271 75.52 -36.69 -55.18
CA THR A 271 75.77 -35.46 -55.97
C THR A 271 77.22 -35.02 -55.89
N ALA A 272 77.97 -35.28 -54.81
CA ALA A 272 79.42 -35.11 -54.77
C ALA A 272 80.14 -36.22 -55.55
N ARG A 273 79.61 -37.44 -55.61
CA ARG A 273 80.12 -38.51 -56.48
C ARG A 273 79.78 -38.26 -57.94
N ILE A 274 78.59 -37.74 -58.25
CA ILE A 274 78.18 -37.34 -59.60
C ILE A 274 78.86 -36.01 -59.98
N ALA A 275 79.19 -35.11 -59.06
CA ALA A 275 79.99 -33.91 -59.31
C ALA A 275 81.50 -34.19 -59.27
N ALA A 276 81.95 -35.30 -58.66
CA ALA A 276 83.31 -35.81 -58.78
C ALA A 276 83.46 -36.70 -60.02
N GLU A 277 82.42 -37.41 -60.46
CA GLU A 277 82.39 -38.12 -61.75
C GLU A 277 82.16 -37.14 -62.89
N LYS A 278 81.29 -36.15 -62.76
CA LYS A 278 81.16 -35.07 -63.75
C LYS A 278 82.32 -34.09 -63.63
N GLY A 279 82.88 -33.84 -62.46
CA GLY A 279 84.08 -33.00 -62.29
C GLY A 279 85.37 -33.69 -62.72
N ALA A 280 85.48 -35.02 -62.59
CA ALA A 280 86.59 -35.81 -63.12
C ALA A 280 86.37 -36.17 -64.60
N ALA A 281 85.13 -36.42 -65.06
CA ALA A 281 84.84 -36.59 -66.47
C ALA A 281 84.89 -35.26 -67.21
N GLU A 282 84.53 -34.12 -66.61
CA GLU A 282 84.68 -32.79 -67.20
C GLU A 282 86.10 -32.27 -67.03
N LYS A 283 86.86 -32.59 -65.98
CA LYS A 283 88.33 -32.37 -65.99
C LYS A 283 89.04 -33.26 -66.99
N VAL A 284 88.68 -34.53 -67.14
CA VAL A 284 89.30 -35.40 -68.15
C VAL A 284 88.85 -35.00 -69.56
N LEU A 285 87.59 -34.60 -69.76
CA LEU A 285 87.12 -34.12 -71.07
C LEU A 285 87.64 -32.71 -71.36
N ARG A 286 87.85 -31.85 -70.36
CA ARG A 286 88.43 -30.50 -70.50
C ARG A 286 89.95 -30.55 -70.56
N GLU A 287 90.64 -31.49 -69.94
CA GLU A 287 92.07 -31.74 -70.13
C GLU A 287 92.31 -32.45 -71.46
N VAL A 288 91.44 -33.36 -71.90
CA VAL A 288 91.52 -33.95 -73.25
C VAL A 288 91.12 -32.93 -74.32
N ARG A 289 90.15 -32.04 -74.08
CA ARG A 289 89.74 -31.01 -75.06
C ARG A 289 90.66 -29.79 -75.04
N GLU A 290 91.18 -29.36 -73.89
CA GLU A 290 92.20 -28.30 -73.80
C GLU A 290 93.61 -28.81 -74.16
N ALA A 291 93.96 -30.09 -73.97
CA ALA A 291 95.19 -30.65 -74.54
C ALA A 291 95.06 -30.90 -76.04
N LYS A 292 93.87 -31.28 -76.54
CA LYS A 292 93.63 -31.43 -77.99
C LYS A 292 93.46 -30.07 -78.69
N GLU A 293 92.91 -29.05 -78.03
CA GLU A 293 92.83 -27.69 -78.57
C GLU A 293 94.11 -26.88 -78.35
N ARG A 294 94.92 -27.12 -77.30
CA ARG A 294 96.27 -26.53 -77.21
C ARG A 294 97.27 -27.26 -78.11
N ALA A 295 97.15 -28.58 -78.29
CA ALA A 295 97.92 -29.30 -79.31
C ALA A 295 97.43 -28.98 -80.74
N GLU A 296 96.13 -28.76 -81.00
CA GLU A 296 95.64 -28.31 -82.32
C GLU A 296 95.86 -26.81 -82.56
N ALA A 297 95.93 -25.95 -81.53
CA ALA A 297 96.18 -24.51 -81.69
C ALA A 297 97.68 -24.16 -81.71
N GLU A 298 98.56 -24.90 -81.02
CA GLU A 298 100.01 -24.81 -81.24
C GLU A 298 100.40 -25.53 -82.55
N ALA A 299 99.78 -26.67 -82.91
CA ALA A 299 100.00 -27.28 -84.22
C ALA A 299 99.37 -26.47 -85.39
N ARG A 300 98.27 -25.72 -85.20
CA ARG A 300 97.76 -24.80 -86.25
C ARG A 300 98.51 -23.48 -86.35
N LYS A 301 99.18 -23.01 -85.28
CA LYS A 301 100.03 -21.81 -85.32
C LYS A 301 101.46 -22.11 -85.80
N GLU A 302 101.87 -23.38 -85.82
CA GLU A 302 103.14 -23.82 -86.40
C GLU A 302 102.98 -24.47 -87.79
N ALA A 303 101.78 -24.95 -88.16
CA ALA A 303 101.48 -25.51 -89.49
C ALA A 303 100.82 -24.53 -90.49
N LEU A 304 100.85 -23.22 -90.21
CA LEU A 304 100.45 -22.18 -91.17
C LEU A 304 101.63 -21.25 -91.47
N LYS A 305 102.64 -21.77 -92.20
CA LYS A 305 103.57 -21.04 -93.09
C LYS A 305 104.53 -22.01 -93.82
N PRO A 306 104.68 -21.99 -95.16
CA PRO A 306 103.86 -21.33 -96.18
C PRO A 306 103.36 -22.30 -97.28
N ASP A 307 102.21 -21.98 -97.85
CA ASP A 307 102.04 -22.06 -99.31
C ASP A 307 101.18 -20.87 -99.77
N LYS A 308 101.72 -19.67 -99.56
CA LYS A 308 101.18 -18.39 -100.06
C LYS A 308 101.18 -18.35 -101.60
N ASP A 309 102.03 -19.19 -102.21
CA ASP A 309 102.22 -19.25 -103.65
C ASP A 309 101.14 -20.08 -104.36
N LYS A 310 100.55 -21.12 -103.74
CA LYS A 310 99.46 -21.89 -104.37
C LYS A 310 98.15 -21.11 -104.60
N ILE A 311 97.80 -20.16 -103.72
CA ILE A 311 96.60 -19.33 -103.91
C ILE A 311 96.84 -18.29 -105.01
N LEU A 312 98.04 -17.71 -105.05
CA LEU A 312 98.42 -16.76 -106.10
C LEU A 312 98.64 -17.45 -107.46
N SER A 313 99.14 -18.69 -107.50
CA SER A 313 99.32 -19.44 -108.74
C SER A 313 97.99 -19.86 -109.34
N TRP A 314 97.03 -20.35 -108.54
CA TRP A 314 95.72 -20.77 -109.04
C TRP A 314 94.89 -19.60 -109.60
N ALA A 315 94.94 -18.42 -108.96
CA ALA A 315 94.29 -17.22 -109.47
C ALA A 315 94.92 -16.71 -110.78
N ARG A 316 96.26 -16.78 -110.91
CA ARG A 316 96.95 -16.41 -112.17
C ARG A 316 96.68 -17.41 -113.29
N GLU A 317 96.61 -18.69 -112.98
CA GLU A 317 96.49 -19.78 -113.98
C GLU A 317 95.10 -19.84 -114.63
N LEU A 318 94.02 -19.48 -113.93
CA LEU A 318 92.69 -19.40 -114.56
C LEU A 318 92.49 -18.13 -115.39
N ASN A 319 93.13 -17.01 -115.04
CA ASN A 319 93.15 -15.83 -115.92
C ASN A 319 93.83 -16.17 -117.27
N GLN A 320 94.88 -16.99 -117.22
CA GLN A 320 95.59 -17.45 -118.41
C GLN A 320 94.75 -18.41 -119.28
N ARG A 321 93.99 -19.33 -118.67
CA ARG A 321 93.20 -20.33 -119.42
C ARG A 321 92.01 -19.74 -120.17
N LEU A 322 91.57 -18.53 -119.81
CA LEU A 322 90.60 -17.73 -120.56
C LEU A 322 91.19 -17.10 -121.83
N LEU A 323 92.51 -16.88 -121.88
CA LEU A 323 93.20 -16.23 -123.00
C LEU A 323 93.51 -17.17 -124.18
N ASP A 324 93.78 -18.45 -123.92
CA ASP A 324 94.18 -19.41 -124.98
C ASP A 324 93.00 -20.06 -125.74
N MET A 325 91.75 -19.88 -125.28
CA MET A 325 90.52 -20.35 -125.96
C MET A 325 89.80 -19.24 -126.76
N ARG A 326 90.49 -18.14 -127.08
CA ARG A 326 89.95 -17.02 -127.88
C ARG A 326 89.58 -17.46 -129.31
N PRO A 327 88.32 -17.26 -129.77
CA PRO A 327 88.00 -17.40 -131.19
C PRO A 327 88.60 -16.24 -131.99
N ASP A 328 89.36 -16.53 -133.05
CA ASP A 328 89.91 -15.51 -133.97
C ASP A 328 88.79 -14.95 -134.86
N LEU A 329 88.34 -13.73 -134.57
CA LEU A 329 87.14 -13.13 -135.14
C LEU A 329 87.51 -11.88 -135.96
N SER A 330 87.46 -12.01 -137.29
CA SER A 330 87.83 -10.97 -138.25
C SER A 330 86.81 -9.82 -138.40
N SER A 331 85.64 -9.90 -137.73
CA SER A 331 84.58 -8.88 -137.81
C SER A 331 84.68 -7.83 -136.69
N PRO A 332 84.53 -6.52 -136.99
CA PRO A 332 84.47 -5.45 -136.00
C PRO A 332 83.35 -5.60 -134.96
N GLU A 333 82.19 -6.15 -135.33
CA GLU A 333 81.08 -6.35 -134.39
C GLU A 333 81.39 -7.42 -133.33
N ALA A 334 82.16 -8.44 -133.70
CA ALA A 334 82.56 -9.49 -132.78
C ALA A 334 83.54 -9.00 -131.69
N ARG A 335 84.39 -8.01 -132.01
CA ARG A 335 85.33 -7.41 -131.04
C ARG A 335 84.62 -6.70 -129.89
N ARG A 336 83.53 -5.96 -130.16
CA ARG A 336 82.81 -5.22 -129.11
C ARG A 336 82.25 -6.12 -128.01
N ILE A 337 81.82 -7.34 -128.35
CA ILE A 337 81.25 -8.27 -127.38
C ILE A 337 82.37 -8.86 -126.49
N MET A 338 83.55 -9.10 -127.05
CA MET A 338 84.71 -9.59 -126.31
C MET A 338 85.27 -8.55 -125.33
N ASP A 339 85.36 -7.29 -125.74
CA ASP A 339 85.89 -6.21 -124.88
C ASP A 339 85.05 -6.02 -123.60
N ALA A 340 83.72 -6.20 -123.70
CA ALA A 340 82.81 -6.09 -122.55
C ALA A 340 82.98 -7.25 -121.55
N ALA A 341 83.24 -8.47 -122.03
CA ALA A 341 83.45 -9.64 -121.18
C ALA A 341 84.80 -9.58 -120.43
N GLU A 342 85.80 -8.93 -121.03
CA GLU A 342 87.15 -8.81 -120.47
C GLU A 342 87.19 -7.89 -119.22
N HIS A 343 86.40 -6.82 -119.23
CA HIS A 343 86.34 -5.86 -118.11
C HIS A 343 85.84 -6.47 -116.79
N GLU A 344 84.83 -7.34 -116.84
CA GLU A 344 84.24 -7.98 -115.65
C GLU A 344 85.18 -9.00 -114.99
N ILE A 345 86.00 -9.68 -115.79
CA ILE A 345 86.97 -10.67 -115.31
C ILE A 345 88.09 -9.98 -114.52
N ASP A 346 88.59 -8.84 -115.01
CA ASP A 346 89.68 -8.08 -114.38
C ASP A 346 89.30 -7.54 -112.98
N ILE A 347 88.05 -7.13 -112.79
CA ILE A 347 87.53 -6.66 -111.49
C ILE A 347 87.59 -7.79 -110.45
N SER A 348 87.16 -8.99 -110.84
CA SER A 348 87.09 -10.15 -109.94
C SER A 348 88.47 -10.61 -109.47
N VAL A 349 89.49 -10.51 -110.33
CA VAL A 349 90.86 -10.88 -110.01
C VAL A 349 91.50 -9.90 -109.02
N SER A 350 91.26 -8.60 -109.16
CA SER A 350 91.83 -7.57 -108.28
C SER A 350 91.40 -7.74 -106.81
N ILE A 351 90.11 -8.03 -106.58
CA ILE A 351 89.56 -8.24 -105.22
C ILE A 351 90.23 -9.44 -104.51
N ALA A 352 90.47 -10.53 -105.25
CA ALA A 352 91.12 -11.72 -104.69
C ALA A 352 92.58 -11.45 -104.26
N VAL A 353 93.28 -10.57 -104.99
CA VAL A 353 94.67 -10.18 -104.66
C VAL A 353 94.74 -9.28 -103.43
N GLU A 354 93.77 -8.38 -103.24
CA GLU A 354 93.76 -7.45 -102.11
C GLU A 354 93.54 -8.18 -100.77
N ASN A 355 92.61 -9.13 -100.72
CA ASN A 355 92.37 -9.96 -99.53
C ASN A 355 93.58 -10.82 -99.14
N ALA A 356 94.41 -11.21 -100.13
CA ALA A 356 95.60 -12.01 -99.86
C ALA A 356 96.77 -11.19 -99.24
N LYS A 357 96.73 -9.85 -99.28
CA LYS A 357 97.76 -8.98 -98.68
C LYS A 357 97.54 -8.71 -97.19
N GLU A 358 96.31 -8.83 -96.70
CA GLU A 358 95.96 -8.61 -95.28
C GLU A 358 96.20 -9.85 -94.38
N LEU A 359 96.65 -10.97 -94.97
CA LEU A 359 97.08 -12.23 -94.32
C LEU A 359 98.61 -12.40 -94.37
#